data_AF-A0A956D328-F1
#
_entry.id   AF-A0A956D328-F1
#
_cell.length_a   1.000
_cell.length_b   1.000
_cell.length_c   1.000
_cell.angle_alpha   90.00
_cell.angle_beta   90.00
_cell.angle_gamma   90.00
#
_symmetry.space_group_name_H-M   'P 1'
#
loop_
_entity.id
_entity.type
_entity.pdbx_description
1 polymer ?
#
loop_
_entity_poly.entity_id
_entity_poly.type
_entity_poly.pdbx_seq_one_letter_code
_entity_poly.pdbx_strand_id
1 'polypeptide(L)'
;MRSLSRILVWLAIALPSAARAQEVLVVEPDGASEAVVARWRARLEAALEGEPEDLAAWARAREPIATFPRERLSVLSQIEQLLVGARHARSRFHERDARQLLARAEVLASRNLDVPGMAAWYAEVQLAIAITAAQVGERELSEAALRRAASVDATRTVQPAEAHPDVVARA
;
A
#
# COMPACT_ATOMS: atom_id res chain seq x y z
N MET A 1 -20.14 -20.81 29.34
CA MET A 1 -18.75 -20.41 29.67
C MET A 1 -18.00 -20.20 28.37
N ARG A 2 -17.71 -18.94 28.04
CA ARG A 2 -17.12 -18.47 26.77
C ARG A 2 -15.60 -18.60 26.88
N SER A 3 -14.99 -19.57 26.19
CA SER A 3 -13.58 -19.94 26.41
C SER A 3 -12.75 -19.78 25.13
N LEU A 4 -11.89 -18.76 25.13
CA LEU A 4 -10.46 -18.81 24.81
C LEU A 4 -9.90 -19.02 23.38
N SER A 5 -10.59 -18.71 22.28
CA SER A 5 -9.92 -18.85 20.95
C SER A 5 -10.37 -17.86 19.86
N ARG A 6 -10.70 -16.61 20.22
CA ARG A 6 -10.75 -15.53 19.23
C ARG A 6 -9.32 -15.13 18.89
N ILE A 7 -8.75 -15.79 17.89
CA ILE A 7 -7.47 -15.44 17.28
C ILE A 7 -7.66 -14.05 16.67
N LEU A 8 -7.36 -13.03 17.48
CA LEU A 8 -7.35 -11.62 17.11
C LEU A 8 -6.17 -11.41 16.18
N VAL A 9 -6.47 -11.17 14.92
CA VAL A 9 -5.47 -10.93 13.88
C VAL A 9 -5.57 -9.48 13.52
N TRP A 10 -4.60 -8.72 14.01
CA TRP A 10 -4.50 -7.31 13.73
C TRP A 10 -3.77 -7.15 12.41
N LEU A 11 -4.51 -6.82 11.34
CA LEU A 11 -3.87 -6.41 10.09
C LEU A 11 -3.40 -4.98 10.29
N ALA A 12 -2.11 -4.83 10.53
CA ALA A 12 -1.43 -3.57 10.36
C ALA A 12 -1.23 -3.36 8.85
N ILE A 13 -1.99 -2.46 8.24
CA ILE A 13 -1.68 -2.04 6.87
C ILE A 13 -0.47 -1.13 7.00
N ALA A 14 0.72 -1.68 6.72
CA ALA A 14 1.89 -0.87 6.48
C ALA A 14 1.56 0.01 5.25
N LEU A 15 1.24 1.27 5.50
CA LEU A 15 1.13 2.23 4.42
C LEU A 15 2.49 2.26 3.70
N PRO A 16 2.52 2.33 2.37
CA PRO A 16 3.74 2.55 1.61
C PRO A 16 4.22 4.00 1.85
N SER A 17 4.67 4.29 3.07
CA SER A 17 5.28 5.56 3.43
C SER A 17 6.73 5.30 3.83
N ALA A 18 7.65 5.87 3.06
CA ALA A 18 9.06 5.96 3.40
C ALA A 18 9.33 7.00 4.51
N ALA A 19 8.31 7.74 4.96
CA ALA A 19 8.42 8.61 6.12
C ALA A 19 8.36 7.76 7.39
N ARG A 20 9.30 8.01 8.32
CA ARG A 20 9.49 7.32 9.62
C ARG A 20 8.26 7.22 10.54
N ALA A 21 7.11 7.78 10.16
CA ALA A 21 5.83 7.54 10.80
C ALA A 21 4.99 6.65 9.87
N GLN A 22 5.25 5.34 9.89
CA GLN A 22 4.32 4.37 9.32
C GLN A 22 3.03 4.45 10.14
N GLU A 23 2.01 5.14 9.62
CA GLU A 23 0.67 5.03 10.18
C GLU A 23 0.20 3.60 9.93
N VAL A 24 0.16 2.84 11.00
CA VAL A 24 -0.23 1.44 10.95
C VAL A 24 -1.70 1.38 11.31
N LEU A 25 -2.54 1.19 10.29
CA LEU A 25 -3.96 0.99 10.48
C LEU A 25 -4.20 -0.45 10.93
N VAL A 26 -4.78 -0.64 12.12
CA VAL A 26 -5.08 -1.95 12.70
C VAL A 26 -6.52 -2.35 12.34
N VAL A 27 -6.69 -3.39 11.52
CA VAL A 27 -7.99 -3.93 11.09
C VAL A 27 -8.16 -5.37 11.56
N GLU A 28 -9.31 -5.69 12.13
CA GLU A 28 -9.70 -7.07 12.44
C GLU A 28 -10.40 -7.69 11.21
N PRO A 29 -9.81 -8.70 10.55
CA PRO A 29 -10.43 -9.38 9.42
C PRO A 29 -11.44 -10.42 9.93
N ASP A 30 -12.70 -10.29 9.52
CA ASP A 30 -13.72 -11.30 9.82
C ASP A 30 -13.49 -12.57 8.97
N GLY A 31 -13.56 -13.75 9.60
CA GLY A 31 -13.55 -15.06 8.91
C GLY A 31 -12.22 -15.55 8.29
N ALA A 32 -11.05 -15.05 8.68
CA ALA A 32 -9.77 -15.48 8.12
C ALA A 32 -9.29 -16.88 8.64
N SER A 33 -8.71 -17.70 7.76
CA SER A 33 -8.08 -18.98 8.15
C SER A 33 -6.67 -18.78 8.73
N GLU A 34 -6.25 -19.65 9.65
CA GLU A 34 -4.94 -19.56 10.33
C GLU A 34 -3.75 -19.45 9.37
N ALA A 35 -3.79 -20.13 8.21
CA ALA A 35 -2.72 -20.08 7.23
C ALA A 35 -2.58 -18.71 6.52
N VAL A 36 -3.69 -17.98 6.35
CA VAL A 36 -3.68 -16.63 5.77
C VAL A 36 -3.14 -15.66 6.81
N VAL A 37 -3.59 -15.83 8.05
CA VAL A 37 -3.17 -15.06 9.22
C VAL A 37 -1.66 -15.17 9.45
N ALA A 38 -1.10 -16.38 9.46
CA ALA A 38 0.32 -16.60 9.68
C ALA A 38 1.20 -15.92 8.62
N ARG A 39 0.78 -15.97 7.35
CA ARG A 39 1.48 -15.32 6.24
C ARG A 39 1.46 -13.81 6.35
N TRP A 40 0.33 -13.25 6.79
CA TRP A 40 0.15 -11.82 6.97
C TRP A 40 1.00 -11.32 8.13
N ARG A 41 1.03 -12.06 9.24
CA ARG A 41 1.92 -11.80 10.37
C ARG A 41 3.40 -11.78 9.95
N ALA A 42 3.87 -12.81 9.25
CA ALA A 42 5.26 -12.88 8.81
C ALA A 42 5.67 -11.70 7.90
N ARG A 43 4.76 -11.25 7.03
CA ARG A 43 4.99 -10.06 6.19
C ARG A 43 5.05 -8.77 7.00
N LEU A 44 4.23 -8.68 8.05
CA LEU A 44 4.21 -7.55 8.94
C LEU A 44 5.47 -7.47 9.81
N GLU A 45 5.89 -8.61 10.36
CA GLU A 45 7.15 -8.77 11.10
C GLU A 45 8.34 -8.32 10.25
N ALA A 46 8.39 -8.74 8.98
CA ALA A 46 9.42 -8.30 8.04
C ALA A 46 9.36 -6.80 7.70
N ALA A 47 8.16 -6.19 7.71
CA ALA A 47 7.99 -4.76 7.40
C ALA A 47 8.31 -3.85 8.59
N LEU A 48 8.30 -4.39 9.82
CA LEU A 48 8.50 -3.66 11.07
C LEU A 48 9.86 -3.95 11.73
N GLU A 49 10.85 -4.44 10.98
CA GLU A 49 12.23 -4.62 11.47
C GLU A 49 12.73 -3.30 12.13
N GLY A 50 12.64 -3.23 13.47
CA GLY A 50 12.96 -2.05 14.28
C GLY A 50 12.02 -1.75 15.44
N GLU A 51 10.77 -2.22 15.46
CA GLU A 51 9.76 -1.93 16.50
C GLU A 51 8.82 -3.15 16.73
N PRO A 52 8.26 -3.30 17.95
CA PRO A 52 8.78 -4.09 19.08
C PRO A 52 8.64 -5.62 18.94
N GLU A 53 9.29 -6.37 19.85
CA GLU A 53 9.35 -7.86 19.91
C GLU A 53 7.99 -8.62 19.93
N ASP A 54 6.87 -7.95 20.21
CA ASP A 54 5.53 -8.57 20.18
C ASP A 54 4.49 -7.68 19.48
N LEU A 55 4.22 -8.01 18.23
CA LEU A 55 3.17 -7.43 17.40
C LEU A 55 1.77 -7.50 18.00
N ALA A 56 1.44 -8.60 18.68
CA ALA A 56 0.13 -8.76 19.26
C ALA A 56 -0.05 -7.79 20.44
N ALA A 57 0.99 -7.54 21.23
CA ALA A 57 0.99 -6.51 22.27
C ALA A 57 0.92 -5.10 21.69
N TRP A 58 1.74 -4.80 20.67
CA TRP A 58 1.77 -3.50 19.99
C TRP A 58 0.41 -3.14 19.35
N ALA A 59 -0.29 -4.12 18.78
CA ALA A 59 -1.60 -3.93 18.18
C ALA A 59 -2.72 -3.88 19.24
N ARG A 60 -2.66 -4.68 20.32
CA ARG A 60 -3.63 -4.60 21.44
C ARG A 60 -3.61 -3.25 22.15
N ALA A 61 -2.46 -2.57 22.15
CA ALA A 61 -2.32 -1.23 22.73
C ALA A 61 -2.99 -0.13 21.88
N ARG A 62 -3.46 -0.45 20.66
CA ARG A 62 -4.19 0.45 19.77
C ARG A 62 -5.62 -0.07 19.62
N GLU A 63 -6.62 0.80 19.83
CA GLU A 63 -8.00 0.41 19.55
C GLU A 63 -8.21 0.27 18.03
N PRO A 64 -8.80 -0.85 17.54
CA PRO A 64 -9.13 -0.97 16.13
C PRO A 64 -10.12 0.10 15.72
N ILE A 65 -9.79 0.77 14.62
CA ILE A 65 -10.61 1.86 14.08
C ILE A 65 -11.87 1.28 13.40
N ALA A 66 -11.81 0.03 12.92
CA ALA A 66 -12.95 -0.68 12.34
C ALA A 66 -12.70 -2.19 12.12
N THR A 67 -13.78 -2.96 11.98
CA THR A 67 -13.78 -4.37 11.50
C THR A 67 -14.15 -4.38 10.02
N PHE A 68 -13.44 -5.17 9.20
CA PHE A 68 -13.72 -5.25 7.76
C PHE A 68 -13.76 -6.71 7.25
N PRO A 69 -14.64 -7.01 6.26
CA PRO A 69 -14.65 -8.31 5.61
C PRO A 69 -13.31 -8.61 4.94
N ARG A 70 -12.79 -9.83 5.10
CA ARG A 70 -11.53 -10.26 4.50
C ARG A 70 -11.51 -10.12 2.98
N GLU A 71 -12.64 -10.40 2.32
CA GLU A 71 -12.79 -10.28 0.87
C GLU A 71 -12.51 -8.85 0.42
N ARG A 72 -12.92 -7.86 1.23
CA ARG A 72 -12.65 -6.45 0.95
C ARG A 72 -11.20 -6.04 1.15
N LEU A 73 -10.44 -6.73 2.01
CA LEU A 73 -9.01 -6.50 2.18
C LEU A 73 -8.17 -7.18 1.08
N SER A 74 -8.71 -8.20 0.41
CA SER A 74 -8.02 -8.91 -0.69
C SER A 74 -7.66 -7.99 -1.87
N VAL A 75 -8.38 -6.89 -2.04
CA VAL A 75 -8.11 -5.87 -3.07
C VAL A 75 -6.74 -5.22 -2.88
N LEU A 76 -6.30 -5.03 -1.63
CA LEU A 76 -5.01 -4.43 -1.31
C LEU A 76 -3.87 -5.32 -1.80
N SER A 77 -3.98 -6.63 -1.58
CA SER A 77 -3.02 -7.61 -2.09
C SER A 77 -2.97 -7.64 -3.63
N GLN A 78 -4.10 -7.43 -4.31
CA GLN A 78 -4.14 -7.35 -5.78
C GLN A 78 -3.44 -6.08 -6.28
N ILE A 79 -3.68 -4.93 -5.66
CA ILE A 79 -3.01 -3.66 -6.00
C ILE A 79 -1.50 -3.79 -5.80
N GLU A 80 -1.07 -4.37 -4.69
CA GLU A 80 0.35 -4.61 -4.43
C GLU A 80 1.00 -5.47 -5.53
N GLN A 81 0.37 -6.59 -5.91
CA GLN A 81 0.89 -7.45 -6.97
C GLN A 81 1.03 -6.71 -8.31
N LEU A 82 0.07 -5.83 -8.63
CA LEU A 82 0.14 -4.98 -9.82
C LEU A 82 1.30 -3.98 -9.73
N LEU A 83 1.52 -3.36 -8.56
CA LEU A 83 2.63 -2.43 -8.34
C LEU A 83 4.00 -3.12 -8.44
N VAL A 84 4.15 -4.29 -7.83
CA VAL A 84 5.38 -5.11 -7.94
C VAL A 84 5.61 -5.54 -9.39
N GLY A 85 4.55 -5.99 -10.08
CA GLY A 85 4.62 -6.32 -11.51
C GLY A 85 5.04 -5.13 -12.36
N ALA A 86 4.46 -3.96 -12.12
CA ALA A 86 4.80 -2.73 -12.84
C ALA A 86 6.26 -2.32 -12.60
N ARG A 87 6.75 -2.42 -11.36
CA ARG A 87 8.16 -2.16 -11.02
C ARG A 87 9.10 -3.10 -11.77
N HIS A 88 8.77 -4.40 -11.84
CA HIS A 88 9.55 -5.38 -12.60
C HIS A 88 9.53 -5.16 -14.11
N ALA A 89 8.39 -4.75 -14.68
CA ALA A 89 8.30 -4.40 -16.10
C ALA A 89 9.16 -3.17 -16.40
N ARG A 90 9.07 -2.14 -15.55
CA ARG A 90 9.87 -0.92 -15.65
C ARG A 90 11.37 -1.16 -15.55
N SER A 91 11.82 -2.02 -14.63
CA SER A 91 13.24 -2.38 -14.49
C SER A 91 13.80 -3.13 -15.71
N ARG A 92 12.93 -3.67 -16.56
CA ARG A 92 13.31 -4.37 -17.80
C ARG A 92 13.08 -3.53 -19.06
N PHE A 93 12.68 -2.26 -18.93
CA PHE A 93 12.32 -1.39 -20.06
C PHE A 93 11.12 -1.91 -20.87
N HIS A 94 10.11 -2.43 -20.16
CA HIS A 94 8.81 -2.82 -20.72
C HIS A 94 7.74 -1.80 -20.29
N GLU A 95 7.83 -0.56 -20.78
CA GLU A 95 7.00 0.55 -20.29
C GLU A 95 5.52 0.36 -20.62
N ARG A 96 5.21 -0.26 -21.76
CA ARG A 96 3.82 -0.60 -22.13
C ARG A 96 3.18 -1.52 -21.10
N ASP A 97 3.89 -2.56 -20.68
CA ASP A 97 3.40 -3.54 -19.71
C ASP A 97 3.26 -2.89 -18.33
N ALA A 98 4.25 -2.10 -17.92
CA ALA A 98 4.19 -1.33 -16.67
C ALA A 98 2.95 -0.43 -16.64
N ARG A 99 2.67 0.30 -17.73
CA ARG A 99 1.49 1.18 -17.83
C ARG A 99 0.18 0.41 -17.79
N GLN A 100 0.10 -0.76 -18.45
CA GLN A 100 -1.11 -1.56 -18.40
C GLN A 100 -1.40 -2.07 -16.98
N LEU A 101 -0.37 -2.49 -16.24
CA LEU A 101 -0.51 -2.92 -14.85
C LEU A 101 -0.92 -1.74 -13.95
N LEU A 102 -0.31 -0.58 -14.11
CA LEU A 102 -0.64 0.62 -13.33
C LEU A 102 -2.05 1.14 -13.61
N ALA A 103 -2.51 1.13 -14.87
CA ALA A 103 -3.88 1.51 -15.21
C ALA A 103 -4.90 0.57 -14.54
N ARG A 104 -4.61 -0.74 -14.47
CA ARG A 104 -5.46 -1.70 -13.74
C ARG A 104 -5.46 -1.41 -12.24
N ALA A 105 -4.30 -1.11 -11.66
CA ALA A 105 -4.17 -0.78 -10.24
C ALA A 105 -4.95 0.49 -9.90
N GLU A 106 -4.89 1.52 -10.76
CA GLU A 106 -5.60 2.79 -10.59
C GLU A 106 -7.12 2.59 -10.61
N VAL A 107 -7.64 1.84 -11.59
CA VAL A 107 -9.07 1.51 -11.66
C VAL A 107 -9.52 0.72 -10.43
N LEU A 108 -8.70 -0.23 -9.97
CA LEU A 108 -9.03 -1.04 -8.81
C LEU A 108 -9.05 -0.21 -7.52
N ALA A 109 -8.03 0.62 -7.30
CA ALA A 109 -7.92 1.48 -6.14
C ALA A 109 -9.00 2.56 -6.09
N SER A 110 -9.25 3.26 -7.21
CA SER A 110 -10.29 4.31 -7.29
C SER A 110 -11.70 3.80 -7.02
N ARG A 111 -11.99 2.53 -7.35
CA ARG A 111 -13.29 1.89 -7.08
C ARG A 111 -13.49 1.40 -5.64
N ASN A 112 -12.43 1.39 -4.83
CA ASN A 112 -12.44 0.81 -3.49
C ASN A 112 -11.91 1.82 -2.43
N LEU A 113 -12.08 3.13 -2.67
CA LEU A 113 -11.64 4.19 -1.74
C LEU A 113 -12.31 4.12 -0.36
N ASP A 114 -13.42 3.37 -0.24
CA ASP A 114 -14.09 3.06 1.01
C ASP A 114 -13.35 2.02 1.88
N VAL A 115 -12.37 1.31 1.32
CA VAL A 115 -11.53 0.36 2.06
C VAL A 115 -10.48 1.13 2.88
N PRO A 116 -10.31 0.83 4.18
CA PRO A 116 -9.32 1.51 5.01
C PRO A 116 -7.90 1.36 4.45
N GLY A 117 -7.14 2.45 4.49
CA GLY A 117 -5.79 2.52 3.92
C GLY A 117 -5.76 2.63 2.38
N MET A 118 -6.90 2.54 1.68
CA MET A 118 -6.91 2.64 0.22
C MET A 118 -6.43 3.99 -0.30
N ALA A 119 -6.67 5.10 0.42
CA ALA A 119 -6.19 6.42 0.01
C ALA A 119 -4.66 6.46 -0.16
N ALA A 120 -3.92 5.87 0.77
CA ALA A 120 -2.46 5.75 0.70
C ALA A 120 -2.01 4.79 -0.41
N TRP A 121 -2.72 3.66 -0.62
CA TRP A 121 -2.44 2.77 -1.75
C TRP A 121 -2.72 3.45 -3.10
N TYR A 122 -3.78 4.25 -3.19
CA TYR A 122 -4.09 5.03 -4.38
C TYR A 122 -3.01 6.09 -4.63
N ALA A 123 -2.51 6.75 -3.59
CA ALA A 123 -1.37 7.66 -3.69
C ALA A 123 -0.13 6.96 -4.24
N GLU A 124 0.22 5.77 -3.74
CA GLU A 124 1.35 4.97 -4.23
C GLU A 124 1.18 4.57 -5.71
N VAL A 125 -0.03 4.20 -6.13
CA VAL A 125 -0.33 3.95 -7.54
C VAL A 125 -0.11 5.19 -8.39
N GLN A 126 -0.59 6.36 -7.93
CA GLN A 126 -0.39 7.62 -8.64
C GLN A 126 1.09 8.01 -8.72
N LEU A 127 1.88 7.79 -7.67
CA LEU A 127 3.33 8.00 -7.72
C LEU A 127 4.01 7.06 -8.72
N ALA A 128 3.63 5.79 -8.74
CA ALA A 128 4.18 4.83 -9.70
C ALA A 128 3.83 5.21 -11.16
N ILE A 129 2.62 5.72 -11.41
CA ILE A 129 2.22 6.32 -12.70
C ILE A 129 3.09 7.54 -13.01
N ALA A 130 3.26 8.44 -12.05
CA ALA A 130 4.02 9.67 -12.25
C ALA A 130 5.47 9.40 -12.67
N ILE A 131 6.13 8.45 -12.00
CA ILE A 131 7.51 8.05 -12.29
C ILE A 131 7.59 7.38 -13.66
N THR A 132 6.66 6.47 -13.96
CA THR A 132 6.65 5.75 -15.25
C THR A 132 6.37 6.69 -16.42
N ALA A 133 5.44 7.63 -16.27
CA ALA A 133 5.14 8.66 -17.27
C ALA A 133 6.33 9.59 -17.51
N ALA A 134 7.04 10.00 -16.45
CA ALA A 134 8.23 10.83 -16.59
C ALA A 134 9.36 10.12 -17.37
N GLN A 135 9.55 8.82 -17.15
CA GLN A 135 10.57 8.03 -17.85
C GLN A 135 10.36 7.96 -19.36
N VAL A 136 9.10 7.98 -19.82
CA VAL A 136 8.74 7.96 -21.26
C VAL A 136 8.50 9.35 -21.85
N GLY A 137 8.82 10.42 -21.12
CA GLY A 137 8.66 11.79 -21.60
C GLY A 137 7.25 12.35 -21.55
N GLU A 138 6.30 11.67 -20.90
CA GLU A 138 4.92 12.14 -20.76
C GLU A 138 4.75 13.04 -19.55
N ARG A 139 5.25 14.26 -19.70
CA ARG A 139 5.34 15.24 -18.61
C ARG A 139 3.97 15.60 -18.00
N GLU A 140 2.96 15.86 -18.83
CA GLU A 140 1.64 16.28 -18.35
C GLU A 140 0.94 15.19 -17.53
N LEU A 141 1.06 13.94 -17.96
CA LEU A 141 0.53 12.79 -17.24
C LEU A 141 1.26 12.61 -15.90
N SER A 142 2.58 12.76 -15.92
CA SER A 142 3.40 12.71 -14.71
C SER A 142 2.95 13.75 -13.68
N GLU A 143 2.79 15.00 -14.09
CA GLU A 143 2.34 16.08 -13.21
C GLU A 143 0.90 15.89 -12.72
N ALA A 144 0.00 15.42 -13.58
CA ALA A 144 -1.37 15.13 -13.19
C ALA A 144 -1.43 14.01 -12.13
N ALA A 145 -0.58 12.99 -12.25
CA ALA A 145 -0.51 11.90 -11.30
C ALA A 145 0.10 12.35 -9.96
N LEU A 146 1.16 13.16 -9.95
CA LEU A 146 1.71 13.76 -8.72
C LEU A 146 0.64 14.58 -7.97
N ARG A 147 -0.10 15.44 -8.67
CA ARG A 147 -1.20 16.22 -8.06
C ARG A 147 -2.27 15.33 -7.45
N ARG A 148 -2.63 14.23 -8.12
CA ARG A 148 -3.60 13.27 -7.58
C ARG A 148 -3.08 12.59 -6.32
N ALA A 149 -1.81 12.13 -6.32
CA ALA A 149 -1.19 11.54 -5.14
C ALA A 149 -1.25 12.50 -3.93
N ALA A 150 -0.78 13.74 -4.12
CA ALA A 150 -0.79 14.76 -3.07
C ALA A 150 -2.21 15.13 -2.58
N SER A 151 -3.23 15.01 -3.43
CA SER A 151 -4.62 15.30 -3.06
C SER A 151 -5.26 14.25 -2.14
N VAL A 152 -4.77 13.00 -2.17
CA VAL A 152 -5.30 11.91 -1.36
C VAL A 152 -4.41 11.58 -0.16
N ASP A 153 -3.10 11.81 -0.27
CA ASP A 153 -2.13 11.64 0.80
C ASP A 153 -1.00 12.67 0.62
N ALA A 154 -1.15 13.81 1.28
CA ALA A 154 -0.17 14.89 1.22
C ALA A 154 1.14 14.57 1.97
N THR A 155 1.18 13.48 2.76
CA THR A 155 2.37 13.10 3.55
C THR A 155 3.31 12.18 2.77
N ARG A 156 2.82 11.53 1.72
CA ARG A 156 3.60 10.63 0.87
C ARG A 156 4.41 11.42 -0.17
N THR A 157 5.72 11.50 0.07
CA THR A 157 6.70 12.20 -0.81
C THR A 157 7.59 11.23 -1.56
N VAL A 158 7.92 11.51 -2.83
CA VAL A 158 8.83 10.67 -3.62
C VAL A 158 10.26 10.78 -3.09
N GLN A 159 10.90 9.66 -2.81
CA GLN A 159 12.26 9.64 -2.29
C GLN A 159 13.31 9.66 -3.42
N PRO A 160 14.53 10.18 -3.16
CA PRO A 160 15.60 10.20 -4.16
C PRO A 160 15.95 8.84 -4.77
N ALA A 161 15.75 7.75 -4.03
CA ALA A 161 16.00 6.38 -4.50
C ALA A 161 14.88 5.84 -5.43
N GLU A 162 13.72 6.50 -5.48
CA GLU A 162 12.53 6.00 -6.20
C GLU A 162 12.45 6.52 -7.64
N ALA A 163 13.01 7.70 -7.92
CA ALA A 163 12.80 8.41 -9.17
C ALA A 163 13.96 9.34 -9.57
N HIS A 164 13.94 9.81 -10.82
CA HIS A 164 14.88 10.83 -11.31
C HIS A 164 14.75 12.14 -10.49
N PRO A 165 15.84 12.90 -10.25
CA PRO A 165 15.82 14.13 -9.45
C PRO A 165 14.72 15.13 -9.87
N ASP A 166 14.45 15.27 -11.16
CA ASP A 166 13.40 16.16 -11.66
C ASP A 166 11.99 15.75 -11.23
N VAL A 167 11.73 14.46 -11.00
CA VAL A 167 10.45 13.98 -10.46
C VAL A 167 10.40 14.22 -8.96
N VAL A 168 11.50 13.93 -8.26
CA VAL A 168 11.64 14.16 -6.81
C VAL A 168 11.42 15.64 -6.47
N ALA A 169 11.97 16.56 -7.26
CA ALA A 169 11.82 18.00 -7.04
C ALA A 169 10.40 18.55 -7.30
N ARG A 170 9.54 17.79 -7.99
CA ARG A 170 8.17 18.19 -8.34
C ARG A 170 7.09 17.47 -7.51
N ALA A 171 7.46 16.43 -6.77
CA ALA A 171 6.58 15.61 -5.95
C ALA A 171 6.48 16.18 -4.53
#